data_AF-A0A524KY10-F1
#
_entry.id   AF-A0A524KY10-F1
#
_cell.length_a   1.000
_cell.length_b   1.000
_cell.length_c   1.000
_cell.angle_alpha   90.00
_cell.angle_beta   90.00
_cell.angle_gamma   90.00
#
_symmetry.space_group_name_H-M   'P 1'
#
loop_
_entity.id
_entity.type
_entity.pdbx_description
1 polymer ?
#
loop_
_entity_poly.entity_id
_entity_poly.type
_entity_poly.pdbx_seq_one_letter_code
_entity_poly.pdbx_strand_id
1 'polypeptide(L)'
;MSELSLARSRPLEGEGSDVAGTGDTVRRVLFHLLCLVLPLTSFLFVATGPHASGVGWWLLPLALSIAADFSGITDRRQPPQALPRWPFDALLYGLVALQVANLLLAFRLIAMTGFFDWHTLVAVLLVGTSSGYSGIVVAHELIHRRVRHQRLLGRVLMGLVLYDHFATEHVRGHHVRVGTPEDPATARFGESFHAFLRRTLPGQFASAWRLECRRLGDERMPWHDRRQLGNQVLHGLVAEWAFAAGVAAVFGGAAFAFHLLQAAWAVRLLECVNYFEHWGLVRTGARVDTTDSWDTDSAFTLY
;
A
#
# COMPACT_ATOMS: atom_id res chain seq x y z
N MET A 1 24.51 -0.74 -53.55
CA MET A 1 24.96 -1.68 -52.50
C MET A 1 25.06 -0.88 -51.20
N SER A 2 24.28 -1.08 -50.15
CA SER A 2 23.23 -2.06 -49.86
C SER A 2 22.17 -1.40 -48.98
N GLU A 3 20.93 -1.77 -49.25
CA GLU A 3 19.76 -1.52 -48.43
C GLU A 3 19.94 -2.14 -47.04
N LEU A 4 19.58 -1.40 -45.98
CA LEU A 4 19.26 -1.97 -44.68
C LEU A 4 17.82 -1.58 -44.35
N SER A 5 16.95 -2.44 -44.86
CA SER A 5 15.60 -2.79 -44.41
C SER A 5 15.08 -2.03 -43.18
N LEU A 6 14.21 -1.05 -43.44
CA LEU A 6 13.18 -0.61 -42.51
C LEU A 6 12.17 -1.76 -42.36
N ALA A 7 12.34 -2.58 -41.33
CA ALA A 7 11.34 -3.55 -40.90
C ALA A 7 10.13 -2.79 -40.35
N ARG A 8 9.20 -2.41 -41.24
CA ARG A 8 7.83 -2.10 -40.87
C ARG A 8 7.23 -3.36 -40.24
N SER A 9 6.95 -3.31 -38.94
CA SER A 9 6.11 -4.32 -38.28
C SER A 9 4.78 -4.37 -39.03
N ARG A 10 4.48 -5.52 -39.63
CA ARG A 10 3.15 -5.82 -40.13
C ARG A 10 2.18 -5.78 -38.94
N PRO A 11 0.97 -5.21 -39.09
CA PRO A 11 -0.08 -5.46 -38.11
C PRO A 11 -0.32 -6.98 -38.10
N LEU A 12 -0.35 -7.57 -36.92
CA LEU A 12 -0.82 -8.95 -36.76
C LEU A 12 -2.30 -8.94 -37.16
N GLU A 13 -2.60 -9.43 -38.36
CA GLU A 13 -3.96 -9.78 -38.76
C GLU A 13 -4.44 -10.87 -37.79
N GLY A 14 -5.29 -10.48 -36.84
CA GLY A 14 -5.80 -11.38 -35.80
C GLY A 14 -6.15 -10.76 -34.46
N GLU A 15 -6.26 -9.43 -34.30
CA GLU A 15 -6.86 -8.86 -33.09
C GLU A 15 -8.39 -8.86 -33.23
N GLY A 16 -8.97 -10.05 -33.07
CA GLY A 16 -10.34 -10.16 -32.58
C GLY A 16 -10.41 -9.48 -31.21
N SER A 17 -11.34 -8.56 -31.06
CA SER A 17 -11.76 -8.01 -29.77
C SER A 17 -12.41 -9.13 -28.94
N ASP A 18 -11.63 -10.09 -28.46
CA ASP A 18 -12.11 -11.13 -27.57
C ASP A 18 -12.31 -10.48 -26.20
N VAL A 19 -13.53 -9.97 -26.00
CA VAL A 19 -14.07 -9.70 -24.67
C VAL A 19 -13.88 -10.97 -23.86
N ALA A 20 -13.11 -10.89 -22.77
CA ALA A 20 -12.83 -12.05 -21.94
C ALA A 20 -14.14 -12.76 -21.59
N GLY A 21 -14.28 -14.01 -22.03
CA GLY A 21 -15.49 -14.79 -21.76
C GLY A 21 -15.77 -14.87 -20.26
N THR A 22 -17.04 -15.03 -19.87
CA THR A 22 -17.46 -15.08 -18.46
C THR A 22 -16.64 -16.09 -17.64
N GLY A 23 -16.26 -17.22 -18.23
CA GLY A 23 -15.39 -18.23 -17.60
C GLY A 23 -13.96 -17.74 -17.31
N ASP A 24 -13.36 -16.92 -18.18
CA ASP A 24 -12.03 -16.35 -17.95
C ASP A 24 -12.05 -15.30 -16.83
N THR A 25 -13.11 -14.49 -16.79
CA THR A 25 -13.35 -13.53 -15.70
C THR A 25 -13.47 -14.25 -14.35
N VAL A 26 -14.30 -15.30 -14.26
CA VAL A 26 -14.49 -16.07 -13.01
C VAL A 26 -13.17 -16.70 -12.56
N ARG A 27 -12.43 -17.34 -13.48
CA ARG A 27 -11.13 -17.96 -13.14
C ARG A 27 -10.16 -16.94 -12.54
N ARG A 28 -10.08 -15.74 -13.13
CA ARG A 28 -9.18 -14.67 -12.63
C ARG A 28 -9.63 -14.12 -11.29
N VAL A 29 -10.93 -13.88 -11.10
CA VAL A 29 -11.47 -13.44 -9.80
C VAL A 29 -11.12 -14.45 -8.71
N LEU A 30 -11.24 -15.75 -8.98
CA LEU A 30 -10.87 -16.81 -8.02
C LEU A 30 -9.41 -16.73 -7.59
N PHE A 31 -8.48 -16.44 -8.51
CA PHE A 31 -7.07 -16.21 -8.15
C PHE A 31 -6.88 -14.97 -7.28
N HIS A 32 -7.58 -13.87 -7.58
CA HIS A 32 -7.48 -12.65 -6.76
C HIS A 32 -8.06 -12.83 -5.36
N LEU A 33 -8.88 -13.85 -5.09
CA LEU A 33 -9.31 -14.17 -3.71
C LEU A 33 -8.14 -14.58 -2.81
N LEU A 34 -6.97 -14.94 -3.36
CA LEU A 34 -5.75 -15.17 -2.58
C LEU A 34 -5.34 -13.94 -1.76
N CYS A 35 -5.64 -12.73 -2.23
CA CYS A 35 -5.36 -11.51 -1.47
C CYS A 35 -6.12 -11.44 -0.13
N LEU A 36 -7.17 -12.26 0.05
CA LEU A 36 -7.95 -12.34 1.29
C LEU A 36 -7.32 -13.25 2.35
N VAL A 37 -6.33 -14.08 2.00
CA VAL A 37 -5.76 -15.07 2.94
C VAL A 37 -5.19 -14.40 4.19
N LEU A 38 -4.34 -13.37 4.04
CA LEU A 38 -3.74 -12.68 5.19
C LEU A 38 -4.74 -11.80 5.95
N PRO A 39 -5.58 -10.99 5.29
CA PRO A 39 -6.63 -10.23 5.97
C PRO A 39 -7.64 -11.09 6.73
N LEU A 40 -8.07 -12.23 6.17
CA LEU A 40 -8.99 -13.15 6.85
C LEU A 40 -8.30 -13.91 7.98
N THR A 41 -7.04 -14.31 7.81
CA THR A 41 -6.26 -14.92 8.90
C THR A 41 -6.12 -13.92 10.06
N SER A 42 -5.81 -12.66 9.75
CA SER A 42 -5.77 -11.57 10.73
C SER A 42 -7.10 -11.42 11.44
N PHE A 43 -8.20 -11.36 10.67
CA PHE A 43 -9.56 -11.23 11.21
C PHE A 43 -9.91 -12.35 12.15
N LEU A 44 -9.72 -13.60 11.73
CA LEU A 44 -10.01 -14.78 12.55
C LEU A 44 -9.17 -14.78 13.82
N PHE A 45 -7.88 -14.47 13.74
CA PHE A 45 -6.99 -14.38 14.90
C PHE A 45 -7.53 -13.38 15.94
N VAL A 46 -7.84 -12.14 15.53
CA VAL A 46 -8.25 -11.09 16.46
C VAL A 46 -9.72 -11.20 16.89
N ALA A 47 -10.58 -11.79 16.07
CA ALA A 47 -11.99 -12.00 16.39
C ALA A 47 -12.18 -13.12 17.41
N THR A 48 -11.38 -14.19 17.31
CA THR A 48 -11.50 -15.38 18.18
C THR A 48 -10.56 -15.36 19.39
N GLY A 49 -9.66 -14.37 19.48
CA GLY A 49 -8.81 -14.18 20.64
C GLY A 49 -9.55 -13.62 21.87
N PRO A 50 -8.97 -13.75 23.09
CA PRO A 50 -7.64 -14.31 23.36
C PRO A 50 -7.60 -15.84 23.29
N HIS A 51 -6.47 -16.37 22.86
CA HIS A 51 -6.19 -17.80 22.69
C HIS A 51 -5.42 -18.34 23.89
N ALA A 52 -5.81 -19.50 24.41
CA ALA A 52 -5.16 -20.10 25.58
C ALA A 52 -3.74 -20.64 25.26
N SER A 53 -3.50 -21.08 24.03
CA SER A 53 -2.22 -21.61 23.57
C SER A 53 -2.11 -21.52 22.05
N GLY A 54 -0.93 -21.79 21.49
CA GLY A 54 -0.75 -21.87 20.04
C GLY A 54 -0.83 -20.54 19.30
N VAL A 55 -0.70 -19.39 19.99
CA VAL A 55 -0.78 -18.05 19.41
C VAL A 55 0.14 -17.89 18.19
N GLY A 56 1.35 -18.46 18.24
CA GLY A 56 2.31 -18.40 17.14
C GLY A 56 1.88 -19.15 15.86
N TRP A 57 0.99 -20.15 15.95
CA TRP A 57 0.53 -20.89 14.77
C TRP A 57 -0.27 -20.04 13.79
N TRP A 58 -0.83 -18.92 14.27
CA TRP A 58 -1.51 -17.95 13.41
C TRP A 58 -0.58 -17.23 12.42
N LEU A 59 0.74 -17.31 12.61
CA LEU A 59 1.72 -16.82 11.64
C LEU A 59 1.99 -17.81 10.49
N LEU A 60 1.46 -19.04 10.55
CA LEU A 60 1.71 -20.06 9.53
C LEU A 60 1.23 -19.61 8.14
N PRO A 61 0.03 -19.04 7.93
CA PRO A 61 -0.38 -18.56 6.60
C PRO A 61 0.54 -17.48 6.03
N LEU A 62 1.10 -16.61 6.89
CA LEU A 62 2.09 -15.62 6.49
C LEU A 62 3.40 -16.30 6.04
N ALA A 63 3.92 -17.22 6.85
CA ALA A 63 5.13 -17.97 6.50
C ALA A 63 4.97 -18.79 5.22
N LEU A 64 3.81 -19.44 5.03
CA LEU A 64 3.49 -20.19 3.82
C LEU A 64 3.37 -19.29 2.59
N SER A 65 2.81 -18.08 2.73
CA SER A 65 2.72 -17.11 1.63
C SER A 65 4.13 -16.68 1.17
N ILE A 66 5.03 -16.42 2.12
CA ILE A 66 6.43 -16.12 1.82
C ILE A 66 7.10 -17.32 1.13
N ALA A 67 6.96 -18.53 1.69
CA ALA A 67 7.55 -19.73 1.09
C ALA A 67 7.03 -20.02 -0.33
N ALA A 68 5.73 -19.76 -0.58
CA ALA A 68 5.11 -19.89 -1.89
C ALA A 68 5.67 -18.88 -2.89
N ASP A 69 5.91 -17.64 -2.47
CA ASP A 69 6.52 -16.61 -3.33
C ASP A 69 7.97 -16.98 -3.72
N PHE A 70 8.78 -17.41 -2.75
CA PHE A 70 10.16 -17.86 -2.99
C PHE A 70 10.26 -19.13 -3.85
N SER A 71 9.22 -19.96 -3.84
CA SER A 71 9.15 -21.21 -4.63
C SER A 71 8.33 -21.05 -5.91
N GLY A 72 7.83 -19.83 -6.18
CA GLY A 72 6.96 -19.53 -7.30
C GLY A 72 7.66 -19.72 -8.64
N ILE A 73 6.88 -20.10 -9.66
CA ILE A 73 7.34 -20.07 -11.04
C ILE A 73 7.32 -18.64 -11.57
N THR A 74 8.21 -18.34 -12.52
CA THR A 74 8.20 -17.06 -13.24
C THR A 74 6.94 -16.95 -14.12
N ASP A 75 6.18 -15.88 -13.96
CA ASP A 75 5.04 -15.53 -14.81
C ASP A 75 5.11 -14.05 -15.20
N ARG A 76 5.11 -13.80 -16.51
CA ARG A 76 5.20 -12.45 -17.11
C ARG A 76 3.95 -12.08 -17.89
N ARG A 77 2.85 -12.80 -17.67
CA ARG A 77 1.60 -12.54 -18.37
C ARG A 77 1.06 -11.18 -17.96
N GLN A 78 0.71 -10.37 -18.94
CA GLN A 78 0.00 -9.12 -18.72
C GLN A 78 -1.50 -9.40 -18.54
N PRO A 79 -2.19 -8.72 -17.61
CA PRO A 79 -3.64 -8.89 -17.45
C PRO A 79 -4.37 -8.44 -18.73
N PRO A 80 -5.42 -9.16 -19.16
CA PRO A 80 -6.21 -8.74 -20.32
C PRO A 80 -6.81 -7.36 -20.12
N GLN A 81 -6.78 -6.52 -21.16
CA GLN A 81 -7.27 -5.13 -21.08
C GLN A 81 -8.80 -5.02 -20.91
N ALA A 82 -9.57 -6.10 -21.13
CA ALA A 82 -11.02 -6.09 -21.22
C ALA A 82 -11.72 -6.92 -20.11
N LEU A 83 -11.34 -6.73 -18.84
CA LEU A 83 -12.06 -7.33 -17.69
C LEU A 83 -13.11 -6.37 -17.11
N PRO A 84 -14.28 -6.87 -16.66
CA PRO A 84 -15.26 -6.05 -15.96
C PRO A 84 -14.71 -5.58 -14.60
N ARG A 85 -14.96 -4.32 -14.25
CA ARG A 85 -14.38 -3.68 -13.05
C ARG A 85 -15.04 -4.10 -11.74
N TRP A 86 -16.34 -4.37 -11.75
CA TRP A 86 -17.16 -4.51 -10.55
C TRP A 86 -16.71 -5.61 -9.55
N PRO A 87 -16.20 -6.79 -9.95
CA PRO A 87 -15.81 -7.82 -8.99
C PRO A 87 -14.56 -7.40 -8.21
N PHE A 88 -13.62 -6.74 -8.89
CA PHE A 88 -12.40 -6.20 -8.29
C PHE A 88 -12.71 -4.99 -7.41
N ASP A 89 -13.62 -4.11 -7.84
CA ASP A 89 -14.08 -3.01 -6.99
C ASP A 89 -14.76 -3.53 -5.72
N ALA A 90 -15.61 -4.57 -5.82
CA ALA A 90 -16.22 -5.21 -4.66
C ALA A 90 -15.17 -5.79 -3.69
N LEU A 91 -14.12 -6.41 -4.22
CA LEU A 91 -12.99 -6.92 -3.44
C LEU A 91 -12.25 -5.79 -2.69
N LEU A 92 -12.00 -4.65 -3.35
CA LEU A 92 -11.41 -3.47 -2.70
C LEU A 92 -12.27 -2.97 -1.52
N TYR A 93 -13.59 -2.85 -1.70
CA TYR A 93 -14.48 -2.46 -0.60
C TYR A 93 -14.52 -3.49 0.53
N GLY A 94 -14.49 -4.78 0.19
CA GLY A 94 -14.38 -5.86 1.16
C GLY A 94 -13.11 -5.75 2.00
N LEU A 95 -11.97 -5.51 1.35
CA LEU A 95 -10.68 -5.31 2.03
C LEU A 95 -10.64 -4.05 2.90
N VAL A 96 -11.28 -2.96 2.48
CA VAL A 96 -11.46 -1.76 3.32
C VAL A 96 -12.18 -2.12 4.62
N ALA A 97 -13.32 -2.81 4.52
CA ALA A 97 -14.11 -3.21 5.68
C ALA A 97 -13.32 -4.16 6.59
N LEU A 98 -12.60 -5.11 6.00
CA LEU A 98 -11.80 -6.08 6.72
C LEU A 98 -10.62 -5.43 7.45
N GLN A 99 -9.96 -4.44 6.85
CA GLN A 99 -8.88 -3.69 7.48
C GLN A 99 -9.39 -2.92 8.71
N VAL A 100 -10.54 -2.25 8.61
CA VAL A 100 -11.16 -1.55 9.74
C VAL A 100 -11.53 -2.53 10.85
N ALA A 101 -12.16 -3.66 10.50
CA ALA A 101 -12.51 -4.69 11.47
C ALA A 101 -11.27 -5.27 12.17
N ASN A 102 -10.21 -5.58 11.42
CA ASN A 102 -8.96 -6.12 11.95
C ASN A 102 -8.34 -5.19 12.99
N LEU A 103 -8.27 -3.89 12.73
CA LEU A 103 -7.71 -2.93 13.68
C LEU A 103 -8.57 -2.78 14.93
N LEU A 104 -9.88 -2.61 14.79
CA LEU A 104 -10.77 -2.45 15.95
C LEU A 104 -10.76 -3.69 16.85
N LEU A 105 -10.77 -4.88 16.26
CA LEU A 105 -10.68 -6.14 17.00
C LEU A 105 -9.29 -6.37 17.59
N ALA A 106 -8.22 -5.97 16.91
CA ALA A 106 -6.86 -6.00 17.46
C ALA A 106 -6.73 -5.08 18.69
N PHE A 107 -7.27 -3.87 18.63
CA PHE A 107 -7.29 -2.95 19.76
C PHE A 107 -8.06 -3.54 20.95
N ARG A 108 -9.22 -4.15 20.70
CA ARG A 108 -9.99 -4.87 21.73
C ARG A 108 -9.16 -6.00 22.34
N LEU A 109 -8.54 -6.84 21.50
CA LEU A 109 -7.73 -7.97 21.97
C LEU A 109 -6.59 -7.50 22.87
N ILE A 110 -5.85 -6.48 22.43
CA ILE A 110 -4.67 -5.98 23.15
C ILE A 110 -5.06 -5.21 24.40
N ALA A 111 -6.22 -4.56 24.42
CA ALA A 111 -6.78 -4.00 25.64
C ALA A 111 -7.08 -5.08 26.70
N MET A 112 -7.45 -6.29 26.28
CA MET A 112 -7.72 -7.42 27.19
C MET A 112 -6.43 -8.14 27.63
N THR A 113 -5.47 -8.33 26.73
CA THR A 113 -4.25 -9.13 27.01
C THR A 113 -3.08 -8.30 27.54
N GLY A 114 -3.04 -7.01 27.23
CA GLY A 114 -1.91 -6.13 27.52
C GLY A 114 -0.82 -6.15 26.45
N PHE A 115 0.11 -5.21 26.57
CA PHE A 115 1.13 -4.95 25.55
C PHE A 115 2.24 -6.01 25.50
N PHE A 116 2.76 -6.44 26.66
CA PHE A 116 3.84 -7.42 26.77
C PHE A 116 3.32 -8.86 26.74
N ASP A 117 2.45 -9.16 25.78
CA ASP A 117 1.82 -10.47 25.59
C ASP A 117 2.08 -11.01 24.17
N TRP A 118 2.07 -12.33 24.00
CA TRP A 118 2.27 -12.96 22.70
C TRP A 118 1.22 -12.59 21.66
N HIS A 119 -0.01 -12.29 22.09
CA HIS A 119 -1.04 -11.80 21.18
C HIS A 119 -0.64 -10.49 20.52
N THR A 120 0.02 -9.60 21.27
CA THR A 120 0.48 -8.31 20.73
C THR A 120 1.59 -8.52 19.70
N LEU A 121 2.58 -9.38 19.97
CA LEU A 121 3.63 -9.68 18.99
C LEU A 121 3.04 -10.29 17.70
N VAL A 122 2.18 -11.29 17.84
CA VAL A 122 1.54 -11.94 16.69
C VAL A 122 0.63 -10.98 15.95
N ALA A 123 -0.11 -10.11 16.65
CA ALA A 123 -0.91 -9.06 16.02
C ALA A 123 -0.05 -8.06 15.25
N VAL A 124 1.11 -7.63 15.77
CA VAL A 124 2.01 -6.71 15.05
C VAL A 124 2.46 -7.34 13.73
N LEU A 125 2.88 -8.60 13.76
CA LEU A 125 3.33 -9.30 12.56
C LEU A 125 2.18 -9.58 11.58
N LEU A 126 1.04 -10.07 12.07
CA LEU A 126 -0.07 -10.50 11.23
C LEU A 126 -0.92 -9.32 10.75
N VAL A 127 -1.46 -8.52 11.68
CA VAL A 127 -2.29 -7.34 11.36
C VAL A 127 -1.43 -6.23 10.74
N GLY A 128 -0.20 -6.02 11.21
CA GLY A 128 0.73 -5.07 10.60
C GLY A 128 1.08 -5.45 9.17
N THR A 129 1.37 -6.73 8.89
CA THR A 129 1.62 -7.17 7.51
C THR A 129 0.36 -7.06 6.66
N SER A 130 -0.81 -7.46 7.15
CA SER A 130 -2.09 -7.25 6.45
C SER A 130 -2.35 -5.77 6.15
N SER A 131 -1.96 -4.87 7.05
CA SER A 131 -2.14 -3.42 6.87
C SER A 131 -1.24 -2.88 5.76
N GLY A 132 -0.01 -3.38 5.62
CA GLY A 132 0.89 -3.02 4.52
C GLY A 132 0.50 -3.70 3.19
N TYR A 133 0.43 -5.03 3.20
CA TYR A 133 0.19 -5.86 2.01
C TYR A 133 -1.20 -5.68 1.41
N SER A 134 -2.24 -5.49 2.23
CA SER A 134 -3.60 -5.29 1.74
C SER A 134 -4.09 -3.87 1.97
N GLY A 135 -3.97 -3.34 3.20
CA GLY A 135 -4.47 -2.01 3.54
C GLY A 135 -3.87 -0.90 2.67
N ILE A 136 -2.54 -0.78 2.62
CA ILE A 136 -1.85 0.25 1.84
C ILE A 136 -1.99 0.00 0.33
N VAL A 137 -1.93 -1.25 -0.15
CA VAL A 137 -2.10 -1.55 -1.59
C VAL A 137 -3.51 -1.16 -2.07
N VAL A 138 -4.55 -1.49 -1.30
CA VAL A 138 -5.92 -1.06 -1.59
C VAL A 138 -6.03 0.45 -1.50
N ALA A 139 -5.40 1.08 -0.51
CA ALA A 139 -5.37 2.53 -0.41
C ALA A 139 -4.72 3.18 -1.65
N HIS A 140 -3.59 2.64 -2.12
CA HIS A 140 -2.88 3.09 -3.31
C HIS A 140 -3.80 3.06 -4.54
N GLU A 141 -4.51 1.97 -4.78
CA GLU A 141 -5.47 1.93 -5.91
C GLU A 141 -6.59 2.96 -5.72
N LEU A 142 -7.16 3.06 -4.52
CA LEU A 142 -8.29 3.94 -4.22
C LEU A 142 -7.97 5.44 -4.33
N ILE A 143 -6.76 5.88 -3.96
CA ILE A 143 -6.35 7.29 -4.07
C ILE A 143 -6.20 7.75 -5.54
N HIS A 144 -5.93 6.83 -6.46
CA HIS A 144 -5.86 7.11 -7.91
C HIS A 144 -7.23 7.13 -8.58
N ARG A 145 -8.29 6.66 -7.92
CA ARG A 145 -9.63 6.63 -8.50
C ARG A 145 -10.19 8.03 -8.75
N ARG A 146 -11.00 8.15 -9.81
CA ARG A 146 -11.71 9.41 -10.16
C ARG A 146 -12.87 9.74 -9.23
N VAL A 147 -13.45 8.75 -8.55
CA VAL A 147 -14.61 8.97 -7.69
C VAL A 147 -14.20 9.43 -6.29
N ARG A 148 -14.87 10.48 -5.78
CA ARG A 148 -14.47 11.15 -4.53
C ARG A 148 -14.50 10.25 -3.30
N HIS A 149 -15.52 9.41 -3.15
CA HIS A 149 -15.65 8.54 -1.98
C HIS A 149 -14.58 7.44 -1.98
N GLN A 150 -14.20 6.91 -3.15
CA GLN A 150 -13.08 5.96 -3.26
C GLN A 150 -11.77 6.59 -2.79
N ARG A 151 -11.46 7.81 -3.25
CA ARG A 151 -10.28 8.53 -2.76
C ARG A 151 -10.32 8.78 -1.26
N LEU A 152 -11.50 9.10 -0.72
CA LEU A 152 -11.67 9.27 0.72
C LEU A 152 -11.39 7.96 1.47
N LEU A 153 -11.89 6.82 0.99
CA LEU A 153 -11.60 5.52 1.59
C LEU A 153 -10.11 5.21 1.56
N GLY A 154 -9.43 5.46 0.43
CA GLY A 154 -7.97 5.29 0.35
C GLY A 154 -7.23 6.16 1.38
N ARG A 155 -7.65 7.40 1.55
CA ARG A 155 -7.11 8.31 2.57
C ARG A 155 -7.39 7.85 4.00
N VAL A 156 -8.60 7.37 4.27
CA VAL A 156 -8.94 6.77 5.57
C VAL A 156 -8.01 5.59 5.86
N LEU A 157 -7.81 4.69 4.90
CA LEU A 157 -6.89 3.55 5.06
C LEU A 157 -5.44 4.01 5.34
N MET A 158 -4.96 5.04 4.64
CA MET A 158 -3.64 5.62 4.93
C MET A 158 -3.57 6.27 6.33
N GLY A 159 -4.65 6.92 6.77
CA GLY A 159 -4.75 7.47 8.13
C GLY A 159 -4.79 6.38 9.21
N LEU A 160 -5.35 5.20 8.93
CA LEU A 160 -5.32 4.06 9.85
C LEU A 160 -3.89 3.55 10.11
N VAL A 161 -2.95 3.83 9.21
CA VAL A 161 -1.52 3.53 9.36
C VAL A 161 -0.66 4.79 9.62
N LEU A 162 -1.29 5.90 10.04
CA LEU A 162 -0.62 7.18 10.38
C LEU A 162 0.27 7.73 9.24
N TYR A 163 -0.22 7.60 8.01
CA TYR A 163 0.54 7.95 6.82
C TYR A 163 -0.35 8.60 5.73
N ASP A 164 -1.40 9.36 6.09
CA ASP A 164 -2.34 9.97 5.12
C ASP A 164 -1.65 10.90 4.12
N HIS A 165 -0.59 11.60 4.52
CA HIS A 165 0.15 12.52 3.67
C HIS A 165 0.70 11.84 2.40
N PHE A 166 0.93 10.53 2.43
CA PHE A 166 1.28 9.72 1.27
C PHE A 166 0.26 9.87 0.13
N ALA A 167 -1.03 9.97 0.42
CA ALA A 167 -2.04 10.15 -0.63
C ALA A 167 -1.81 11.42 -1.46
N THR A 168 -1.27 12.47 -0.83
CA THR A 168 -0.89 13.69 -1.53
C THR A 168 0.43 13.54 -2.23
N GLU A 169 1.47 13.08 -1.54
CA GLU A 169 2.81 13.00 -2.13
C GLU A 169 2.88 11.98 -3.25
N HIS A 170 2.22 10.84 -3.11
CA HIS A 170 2.22 9.81 -4.13
C HIS A 170 1.67 10.34 -5.45
N VAL A 171 0.43 10.82 -5.41
CA VAL A 171 -0.34 11.21 -6.61
C VAL A 171 0.24 12.46 -7.28
N ARG A 172 0.70 13.44 -6.50
CA ARG A 172 1.13 14.75 -7.03
C ARG A 172 2.63 14.95 -7.02
N GLY A 173 3.36 13.99 -6.47
CA GLY A 173 4.80 14.09 -6.27
C GLY A 173 5.56 12.93 -6.86
N HIS A 174 5.53 11.79 -6.19
CA HIS A 174 6.30 10.60 -6.56
C HIS A 174 6.05 10.20 -8.01
N HIS A 175 4.80 10.03 -8.46
CA HIS A 175 4.50 9.70 -9.87
C HIS A 175 5.08 10.70 -10.88
N VAL A 176 5.22 11.96 -10.49
CA VAL A 176 5.78 13.02 -11.35
C VAL A 176 7.32 12.98 -11.33
N ARG A 177 7.93 12.66 -10.20
CA ARG A 177 9.38 12.81 -9.94
C ARG A 177 10.14 11.50 -9.75
N VAL A 178 9.48 10.36 -9.82
CA VAL A 178 10.10 9.04 -9.63
C VAL A 178 11.33 8.89 -10.54
N GLY A 179 12.40 8.34 -10.00
CA GLY A 179 13.69 8.21 -10.67
C GLY A 179 14.47 9.52 -10.79
N THR A 180 14.09 10.60 -10.10
CA THR A 180 14.84 11.86 -10.04
C THR A 180 15.31 12.21 -8.62
N PRO A 181 16.36 13.04 -8.45
CA PRO A 181 16.87 13.43 -7.13
C PRO A 181 15.86 14.15 -6.23
N GLU A 182 14.83 14.76 -6.82
CA GLU A 182 13.77 15.51 -6.13
C GLU A 182 12.66 14.61 -5.55
N ASP A 183 12.58 13.35 -5.94
CA ASP A 183 11.66 12.39 -5.32
C ASP A 183 12.26 11.79 -4.04
N PRO A 184 11.63 12.01 -2.87
CA PRO A 184 12.10 11.41 -1.63
C PRO A 184 12.07 9.87 -1.67
N ALA A 185 11.12 9.27 -2.39
CA ALA A 185 10.91 7.82 -2.42
C ALA A 185 11.79 7.07 -3.44
N THR A 186 12.59 7.78 -4.25
CA THR A 186 13.56 7.14 -5.15
C THR A 186 14.80 6.72 -4.36
N ALA A 187 15.10 5.42 -4.35
CA ALA A 187 16.27 4.87 -3.68
C ALA A 187 17.54 5.05 -4.50
N ARG A 188 18.56 5.67 -3.91
CA ARG A 188 19.78 6.04 -4.63
C ARG A 188 20.74 4.86 -4.75
N PHE A 189 21.54 4.85 -5.82
CA PHE A 189 22.58 3.83 -5.98
C PHE A 189 23.55 3.84 -4.78
N GLY A 190 23.78 2.67 -4.18
CA GLY A 190 24.63 2.52 -3.00
C GLY A 190 24.03 3.00 -1.67
N GLU A 191 22.79 3.51 -1.66
CA GLU A 191 22.09 3.87 -0.43
C GLU A 191 21.64 2.60 0.29
N SER A 192 21.94 2.48 1.60
CA SER A 192 21.42 1.39 2.41
C SER A 192 19.96 1.64 2.78
N PHE A 193 19.18 0.58 2.97
CA PHE A 193 17.77 0.69 3.36
C PHE A 193 17.54 1.58 4.60
N HIS A 194 18.42 1.53 5.59
CA HIS A 194 18.31 2.37 6.78
C HIS A 194 18.60 3.86 6.49
N ALA A 195 19.53 4.16 5.58
CA ALA A 195 19.77 5.52 5.13
C ALA A 195 18.58 6.05 4.33
N PHE A 196 18.04 5.21 3.43
CA PHE A 196 16.82 5.48 2.68
C PHE A 196 15.64 5.79 3.60
N LEU A 197 15.31 4.92 4.57
CA LEU A 197 14.19 5.14 5.49
C LEU A 197 14.28 6.47 6.25
N ARG A 198 15.47 6.80 6.77
CA ARG A 198 15.68 8.07 7.51
C ARG A 198 15.50 9.30 6.62
N ARG A 199 15.75 9.17 5.32
CA ARG A 199 15.61 10.25 4.33
C ARG A 199 14.18 10.35 3.79
N THR A 200 13.60 9.22 3.40
CA THR A 200 12.33 9.16 2.68
C THR A 200 11.16 9.57 3.57
N LEU A 201 11.07 9.08 4.80
CA LEU A 201 9.93 9.33 5.69
C LEU A 201 9.67 10.83 5.95
N PRO A 202 10.63 11.61 6.48
CA PRO A 202 10.42 13.05 6.64
C PRO A 202 10.39 13.79 5.29
N GLY A 203 11.09 13.27 4.27
CA GLY A 203 11.12 13.85 2.93
C GLY A 203 9.77 13.83 2.23
N GLN A 204 9.05 12.70 2.28
CA GLN A 204 7.70 12.52 1.73
C GLN A 204 6.70 13.45 2.43
N PHE A 205 6.75 13.55 3.76
CA PHE A 205 5.90 14.49 4.51
C PHE A 205 6.17 15.94 4.12
N ALA A 206 7.44 16.36 4.10
CA ALA A 206 7.81 17.72 3.73
C ALA A 206 7.42 18.05 2.28
N SER A 207 7.54 17.07 1.38
CA SER A 207 7.11 17.19 -0.01
C SER A 207 5.59 17.33 -0.14
N ALA A 208 4.83 16.47 0.52
CA ALA A 208 3.37 16.55 0.57
C ALA A 208 2.90 17.93 1.07
N TRP A 209 3.53 18.43 2.13
CA TRP A 209 3.22 19.73 2.72
C TRP A 209 3.47 20.86 1.72
N ARG A 210 4.63 20.89 1.06
CA ARG A 210 4.94 21.89 0.02
C ARG A 210 3.98 21.85 -1.16
N LEU A 211 3.58 20.65 -1.60
CA LEU A 211 2.61 20.48 -2.68
C LEU A 211 1.23 21.06 -2.32
N GLU A 212 0.78 20.87 -1.07
CA GLU A 212 -0.47 21.48 -0.59
C GLU A 212 -0.35 23.00 -0.44
N CYS A 213 0.74 23.49 0.12
CA CYS A 213 1.02 24.93 0.20
C CYS A 213 1.00 25.57 -1.21
N ARG A 214 1.65 24.94 -2.19
CA ARG A 214 1.62 25.37 -3.60
C ARG A 214 0.19 25.37 -4.17
N ARG A 215 -0.62 24.35 -3.90
CA ARG A 215 -2.04 24.31 -4.31
C ARG A 215 -2.86 25.45 -3.69
N LEU A 216 -2.52 25.87 -2.48
CA LEU A 216 -3.15 26.99 -1.77
C LEU A 216 -2.59 28.37 -2.17
N GLY A 217 -1.70 28.41 -3.16
CA GLY A 217 -1.21 29.62 -3.80
C GLY A 217 0.13 30.15 -3.27
N ASP A 218 0.81 29.44 -2.36
CA ASP A 218 2.14 29.82 -1.88
C ASP A 218 2.89 28.60 -1.33
N GLU A 219 3.93 28.14 -2.02
CA GLU A 219 4.72 26.98 -1.62
C GLU A 219 5.50 27.17 -0.30
N ARG A 220 5.84 28.41 0.05
CA ARG A 220 6.58 28.76 1.27
C ARG A 220 5.67 29.27 2.38
N MET A 221 4.36 29.05 2.24
CA MET A 221 3.35 29.48 3.19
C MET A 221 3.68 29.00 4.61
N PRO A 222 3.68 29.91 5.61
CA PRO A 222 3.91 29.52 6.99
C PRO A 222 2.76 28.65 7.52
N TRP A 223 3.04 27.80 8.50
CA TRP A 223 2.06 26.85 9.05
C TRP A 223 0.87 27.52 9.77
N HIS A 224 1.00 28.79 10.16
CA HIS A 224 -0.04 29.56 10.85
C HIS A 224 -0.89 30.44 9.90
N ASP A 225 -0.63 30.40 8.58
CA ASP A 225 -1.47 31.09 7.60
C ASP A 225 -2.90 30.52 7.62
N ARG A 226 -3.92 31.37 7.57
CA ARG A 226 -5.33 30.94 7.59
C ARG A 226 -5.68 29.99 6.44
N ARG A 227 -4.98 30.09 5.30
CA ARG A 227 -5.15 29.19 4.15
C ARG A 227 -4.82 27.73 4.51
N GLN A 228 -4.00 27.49 5.54
CA GLN A 228 -3.68 26.14 6.02
C GLN A 228 -4.91 25.39 6.53
N LEU A 229 -6.00 26.08 6.89
CA LEU A 229 -7.29 25.44 7.17
C LEU A 229 -7.85 24.67 5.96
N GLY A 230 -7.39 24.96 4.75
CA GLY A 230 -7.69 24.21 3.53
C GLY A 230 -6.62 23.17 3.16
N ASN A 231 -5.56 22.98 3.95
CA ASN A 231 -4.46 22.05 3.68
C ASN A 231 -4.90 20.62 3.98
N GLN A 232 -4.90 19.78 2.95
CA GLN A 232 -5.35 18.40 3.06
C GLN A 232 -4.38 17.52 3.85
N VAL A 233 -3.09 17.82 3.86
CA VAL A 233 -2.10 17.10 4.69
C VAL A 233 -2.34 17.41 6.17
N LEU A 234 -2.68 18.66 6.49
CA LEU A 234 -3.06 19.03 7.85
C LEU A 234 -4.34 18.31 8.30
N HIS A 235 -5.37 18.23 7.45
CA HIS A 235 -6.59 17.48 7.75
C HIS A 235 -6.32 16.00 8.03
N GLY A 236 -5.48 15.38 7.19
CA GLY A 236 -5.03 14.00 7.38
C GLY A 236 -4.32 13.79 8.71
N LEU A 237 -3.32 14.64 8.98
CA LEU A 237 -2.54 14.60 10.23
C LEU A 237 -3.43 14.75 11.47
N VAL A 238 -4.39 15.69 11.44
CA VAL A 238 -5.34 15.86 12.55
C VAL A 238 -6.23 14.63 12.69
N ALA A 239 -6.77 14.08 11.59
CA ALA A 239 -7.67 12.94 11.62
C ALA A 239 -6.99 11.66 12.11
N GLU A 240 -5.78 11.35 11.62
CA GLU A 240 -5.04 10.14 11.98
C GLU A 240 -4.58 10.17 13.45
N TRP A 241 -4.12 11.33 13.95
CA TRP A 241 -3.77 11.47 15.36
C TRP A 241 -4.98 11.57 16.28
N ALA A 242 -6.10 12.15 15.83
CA ALA A 242 -7.36 12.09 16.58
C ALA A 242 -7.86 10.64 16.71
N PHE A 243 -7.73 9.84 15.65
CA PHE A 243 -8.03 8.41 15.68
C PHE A 243 -7.11 7.68 16.68
N ALA A 244 -5.79 7.88 16.60
CA ALA A 244 -4.83 7.26 17.53
C ALA A 244 -5.09 7.67 19.00
N ALA A 245 -5.40 8.94 19.24
CA ALA A 245 -5.79 9.42 20.58
C ALA A 245 -7.11 8.78 21.05
N GLY A 246 -8.08 8.60 20.14
CA GLY A 246 -9.30 7.85 20.40
C GLY A 246 -9.03 6.39 20.77
N VAL A 247 -8.08 5.72 20.09
CA VAL A 247 -7.63 4.37 20.46
C VAL A 247 -7.08 4.35 21.88
N ALA A 248 -6.21 5.32 22.23
CA ALA A 248 -5.65 5.42 23.57
C ALA A 248 -6.73 5.65 24.65
N ALA A 249 -7.72 6.50 24.36
CA ALA A 249 -8.80 6.83 25.27
C ALA A 249 -9.79 5.68 25.49
N VAL A 250 -10.10 4.90 24.46
CA VAL A 250 -11.10 3.82 24.51
C VAL A 250 -10.49 2.47 24.89
N PHE A 251 -9.32 2.13 24.34
CA PHE A 251 -8.68 0.82 24.49
C PHE A 251 -7.42 0.84 25.37
N GLY A 252 -6.99 2.03 25.83
CA GLY A 252 -5.85 2.19 26.73
C GLY A 252 -4.49 2.26 26.03
N GLY A 253 -3.45 2.51 26.83
CA GLY A 253 -2.09 2.75 26.35
C GLY A 253 -1.46 1.56 25.62
N ALA A 254 -1.83 0.32 25.96
CA ALA A 254 -1.34 -0.88 25.28
C ALA A 254 -1.79 -0.94 23.81
N ALA A 255 -3.08 -0.67 23.56
CA ALA A 255 -3.64 -0.64 22.21
C ALA A 255 -3.08 0.53 21.39
N PHE A 256 -2.86 1.69 22.02
CA PHE A 256 -2.19 2.82 21.38
C PHE A 256 -0.75 2.49 20.97
N ALA A 257 0.05 1.91 21.88
CA ALA A 257 1.41 1.50 21.57
C ALA A 257 1.46 0.45 20.45
N PHE A 258 0.51 -0.50 20.44
CA PHE A 258 0.32 -1.42 19.33
C PHE A 258 -0.01 -0.70 18.02
N HIS A 259 -0.92 0.27 18.02
CA HIS A 259 -1.30 1.03 16.82
C HIS A 259 -0.07 1.70 16.18
N LEU A 260 0.82 2.29 17.00
CA LEU A 260 2.08 2.86 16.53
C LEU A 260 3.00 1.80 15.89
N LEU A 261 3.13 0.62 16.52
CA LEU A 261 3.96 -0.47 15.97
C LEU A 261 3.36 -1.06 14.69
N GLN A 262 2.06 -1.24 14.64
CA GLN A 262 1.33 -1.69 13.46
C GLN A 262 1.54 -0.72 12.31
N ALA A 263 1.34 0.58 12.54
CA ALA A 263 1.54 1.65 11.57
C ALA A 263 3.00 1.66 11.06
N ALA A 264 3.97 1.65 11.98
CA ALA A 264 5.39 1.61 11.62
C ALA A 264 5.76 0.36 10.81
N TRP A 265 5.18 -0.80 11.12
CA TRP A 265 5.40 -2.03 10.37
C TRP A 265 4.82 -1.95 8.95
N ALA A 266 3.59 -1.45 8.81
CA ALA A 266 2.94 -1.28 7.51
C ALA A 266 3.68 -0.27 6.62
N VAL A 267 4.06 0.89 7.17
CA VAL A 267 4.84 1.91 6.45
C VAL A 267 6.22 1.39 6.09
N ARG A 268 6.88 0.63 6.97
CA ARG A 268 8.16 0.00 6.63
C ARG A 268 8.02 -0.97 5.44
N LEU A 269 6.93 -1.73 5.35
CA LEU A 269 6.68 -2.61 4.20
C LEU A 269 6.47 -1.80 2.91
N LEU A 270 5.69 -0.71 2.95
CA LEU A 270 5.55 0.22 1.83
C LEU A 270 6.91 0.76 1.36
N GLU A 271 7.73 1.23 2.30
CA GLU A 271 9.04 1.79 1.95
C GLU A 271 10.05 0.72 1.53
N CYS A 272 9.91 -0.54 1.97
CA CYS A 272 10.66 -1.65 1.38
C CYS A 272 10.35 -1.79 -0.11
N VAL A 273 9.08 -1.69 -0.50
CA VAL A 273 8.65 -1.76 -1.90
C VAL A 273 9.27 -0.60 -2.68
N ASN A 274 9.08 0.65 -2.26
CA ASN A 274 9.69 1.82 -2.90
C ASN A 274 11.22 1.67 -3.04
N TYR A 275 11.87 1.15 -1.99
CA TYR A 275 13.31 0.96 -1.98
C TYR A 275 13.75 -0.02 -3.05
N PHE A 276 13.15 -1.22 -3.09
CA PHE A 276 13.56 -2.26 -4.03
C PHE A 276 13.13 -1.93 -5.46
N GLU A 277 11.92 -1.41 -5.67
CA GLU A 277 11.42 -1.04 -7.00
C GLU A 277 12.28 0.04 -7.67
N HIS A 278 12.84 0.98 -6.91
CA HIS A 278 13.58 2.11 -7.48
C HIS A 278 15.09 2.07 -7.22
N TRP A 279 15.62 0.98 -6.67
CA TRP A 279 16.99 0.93 -6.21
C TRP A 279 18.00 1.21 -7.33
N GLY A 280 18.69 2.34 -7.25
CA GLY A 280 19.74 2.72 -8.19
C GLY A 280 19.25 3.11 -9.58
N LEU A 281 17.93 3.19 -9.80
CA LEU A 281 17.35 3.60 -11.08
C LEU A 281 17.35 5.13 -11.20
N VAL A 282 17.71 5.62 -12.38
CA VAL A 282 17.65 7.04 -12.74
C VAL A 282 16.88 7.18 -14.03
N ARG A 283 15.79 7.93 -13.98
CA ARG A 283 14.91 8.12 -15.13
C ARG A 283 15.58 9.05 -16.15
N THR A 284 15.65 8.60 -17.40
CA THR A 284 16.29 9.35 -18.50
C THR A 284 15.28 10.05 -19.42
N GLY A 285 13.97 9.87 -19.20
CA GLY A 285 12.88 10.43 -19.99
C GLY A 285 11.77 11.08 -19.16
N ALA A 286 10.81 11.71 -19.85
CA ALA A 286 9.72 12.46 -19.19
C ALA A 286 8.53 11.59 -18.75
N ARG A 287 8.37 10.38 -19.30
CA ARG A 287 7.26 9.46 -19.01
C ARG A 287 7.82 8.20 -18.34
N VAL A 288 7.14 7.74 -17.31
CA VAL A 288 7.46 6.48 -16.61
C VAL A 288 7.17 5.30 -17.55
N ASP A 289 8.12 4.38 -17.65
CA ASP A 289 8.02 3.12 -18.39
C ASP A 289 8.35 1.91 -17.48
N THR A 290 8.11 0.68 -17.95
CA THR A 290 8.41 -0.55 -17.21
C THR A 290 9.90 -0.78 -16.96
N THR A 291 10.78 0.03 -17.56
CA THR A 291 12.22 0.02 -17.28
C THR A 291 12.61 0.92 -16.12
N ASP A 292 11.67 1.73 -15.60
CA ASP A 292 11.88 2.64 -14.47
C ASP A 292 11.50 2.02 -13.12
N SER A 293 11.21 0.71 -13.09
CA SER A 293 11.02 -0.09 -11.87
C SER A 293 11.70 -1.46 -11.98
N TRP A 294 12.12 -1.99 -10.84
CA TRP A 294 12.43 -3.41 -10.66
C TRP A 294 11.13 -4.14 -10.31
N ASP A 295 10.70 -5.04 -11.18
CA ASP A 295 9.48 -5.83 -10.98
C ASP A 295 9.81 -7.26 -10.51
N THR A 296 8.88 -7.88 -9.79
CA THR A 296 8.93 -9.32 -9.46
C THR A 296 8.15 -10.12 -10.50
N ASP A 297 8.74 -11.20 -10.99
CA ASP A 297 8.09 -12.12 -11.93
C ASP A 297 7.44 -13.33 -11.22
N SER A 298 7.25 -13.30 -9.89
CA SER A 298 6.66 -14.44 -9.17
C SER A 298 5.18 -14.61 -9.48
N ALA A 299 4.78 -15.79 -9.95
CA ALA A 299 3.38 -16.11 -10.24
C ALA A 299 2.45 -16.02 -9.01
N PHE A 300 3.00 -16.12 -7.80
CA PHE A 300 2.22 -16.01 -6.56
C PHE A 300 1.81 -14.55 -6.28
N THR A 301 2.63 -13.58 -6.70
CA THR A 301 2.41 -12.14 -6.48
C THR A 301 1.95 -11.39 -7.72
N LEU A 302 1.83 -12.08 -8.87
CA LEU A 302 1.33 -11.49 -10.12
C LEU A 302 -0.20 -11.20 -10.11
N TYR A 303 -0.96 -11.73 -9.15
CA TYR A 303 -2.42 -11.60 -9.05
C TYR A 303 -2.91 -11.10 -7.69
#